data_AF-A0A9D9M3A1-F1
#
_entry.id   AF-A0A9D9M3A1-F1
#
_cell.length_a   1.000
_cell.length_b   1.000
_cell.length_c   1.000
_cell.angle_alpha   90.00
_cell.angle_beta   90.00
_cell.angle_gamma   90.00
#
_symmetry.space_group_name_H-M   'P 1'
#
loop_
_entity.id
_entity.type
_entity.pdbx_description
1 polymer ?
#
loop_
_entity_poly.entity_id
_entity_poly.type
_entity_poly.pdbx_seq_one_letter_code
_entity_poly.pdbx_strand_id
1 'polypeptide(L)'
;MALAAPKVQSSKFNVQSITAEATVSHLYFCDEDYGTLGALIKCNPAIKTKADRVGLRQALYDGRIAVIGSDLEPHQLSDKQGGAAKAA
;
A
#
# COMPACT_ATOMS: atom_id res chain seq x y z
N MET A 1 -19.68 -8.34 23.60
CA MET A 1 -20.05 -6.92 23.46
C MET A 1 -18.78 -6.15 23.16
N ALA A 2 -18.38 -6.07 21.88
CA ALA A 2 -17.12 -5.47 21.46
C ALA A 2 -17.30 -3.96 21.26
N LEU A 3 -16.39 -3.20 21.87
CA LEU A 3 -16.37 -1.74 21.91
C LEU A 3 -16.25 -1.14 20.51
N ALA A 4 -17.04 -0.09 20.27
CA ALA A 4 -17.06 0.68 19.04
C ALA A 4 -15.68 1.31 18.75
N ALA A 5 -15.21 1.18 17.51
CA ALA A 5 -14.08 1.93 17.00
C ALA A 5 -14.35 3.45 17.08
N PRO A 6 -13.36 4.28 17.43
CA PRO A 6 -13.57 5.70 17.66
C PRO A 6 -13.89 6.41 16.34
N LYS A 7 -14.99 7.18 16.35
CA LYS A 7 -15.41 8.06 15.26
C LYS A 7 -14.33 9.11 15.00
N VAL A 8 -13.79 9.13 13.79
CA VAL A 8 -12.93 10.21 13.27
C VAL A 8 -13.68 11.54 13.39
N GLN A 9 -13.12 12.52 14.11
CA GLN A 9 -13.69 13.88 14.21
C GLN A 9 -12.89 14.94 13.44
N SER A 10 -13.67 15.74 12.72
CA SER A 10 -13.53 17.12 12.21
C SER A 10 -12.26 17.51 11.44
N SER A 11 -12.39 17.59 10.12
CA SER A 11 -11.72 18.64 9.35
C SER A 11 -12.78 19.53 8.69
N LYS A 12 -12.42 20.78 8.37
CA LYS A 12 -13.32 21.88 7.90
C LYS A 12 -13.92 21.67 6.50
N PHE A 13 -13.71 20.52 5.89
CA PHE A 13 -14.36 20.08 4.65
C PHE A 13 -15.30 18.93 5.00
N ASN A 14 -16.41 18.75 4.28
CA ASN A 14 -17.26 17.57 4.49
C ASN A 14 -16.52 16.32 3.95
N VAL A 15 -15.56 15.81 4.73
CA VAL A 15 -14.65 14.67 4.42
C VAL A 15 -15.37 13.32 4.39
N GLN A 16 -16.69 13.29 4.58
CA GLN A 16 -17.50 12.08 4.68
C GLN A 16 -17.46 11.19 3.42
N SER A 17 -16.85 11.66 2.32
CA SER A 17 -16.79 10.93 1.04
C SER A 17 -15.38 10.59 0.55
N ILE A 18 -14.31 10.81 1.35
CA ILE A 18 -12.96 10.39 0.95
C ILE A 18 -12.64 9.03 1.55
N THR A 19 -12.42 8.04 0.71
CA THR A 19 -11.98 6.70 1.10
C THR A 19 -10.54 6.47 0.65
N ALA A 20 -9.88 5.51 1.30
CA ALA A 20 -8.54 5.06 0.94
C ALA A 20 -8.54 3.56 0.68
N GLU A 21 -7.67 3.13 -0.24
CA GLU A 21 -7.36 1.75 -0.57
C GLU A 21 -5.89 1.46 -0.22
N ALA A 22 -5.58 0.23 0.17
CA ALA A 22 -4.22 -0.27 0.25
C ALA A 22 -4.05 -1.48 -0.67
N THR A 23 -2.95 -1.51 -1.42
CA THR A 23 -2.70 -2.64 -2.33
C THR A 23 -2.05 -3.82 -1.60
N VAL A 24 -2.32 -5.05 -2.06
CA VAL A 24 -1.71 -6.27 -1.48
C VAL A 24 -0.18 -6.17 -1.43
N SER A 25 0.45 -5.61 -2.46
CA SER A 25 1.90 -5.43 -2.55
C SER A 25 2.44 -4.58 -1.39
N HIS A 26 1.79 -3.47 -1.05
CA HIS A 26 2.19 -2.58 0.05
C HIS A 26 1.88 -3.16 1.44
N LEU A 27 0.92 -4.07 1.53
CA LEU A 27 0.61 -4.79 2.77
C LEU A 27 1.53 -5.98 3.00
N TYR A 28 2.13 -6.53 1.95
CA TYR A 28 2.95 -7.74 2.00
C TYR A 28 4.45 -7.43 2.00
N PHE A 29 4.95 -6.61 1.08
CA PHE A 29 6.38 -6.31 0.93
C PHE A 29 6.84 -5.08 1.71
N CYS A 30 8.14 -5.00 1.97
CA CYS A 30 8.88 -3.83 2.44
C CYS A 30 10.20 -3.69 1.68
N ASP A 31 10.92 -2.60 1.91
CA ASP A 31 12.21 -2.28 1.29
C ASP A 31 13.27 -3.37 1.42
N GLU A 32 13.26 -4.14 2.52
CA GLU A 32 14.12 -5.31 2.71
C GLU A 32 13.95 -6.37 1.59
N ASP A 33 12.75 -6.50 1.02
CA ASP A 33 12.43 -7.51 -0.02
C ASP A 33 13.08 -7.19 -1.38
N TYR A 34 13.48 -5.93 -1.62
CA TYR A 34 14.22 -5.57 -2.83
C TYR A 34 15.57 -6.30 -2.92
N GLY A 35 16.16 -6.69 -1.78
CA GLY A 35 17.42 -7.44 -1.77
C GLY A 35 17.32 -8.82 -2.42
N THR A 36 16.14 -9.44 -2.40
CA THR A 36 15.92 -10.76 -3.00
C THR A 36 15.17 -10.67 -4.32
N LEU A 37 14.15 -9.81 -4.41
CA LEU A 37 13.24 -9.78 -5.56
C LEU A 37 13.59 -8.68 -6.58
N GLY A 38 14.41 -7.70 -6.20
CA GLY A 38 14.87 -6.63 -7.07
C GLY A 38 13.71 -5.93 -7.80
N ALA A 39 13.88 -5.74 -9.10
CA ALA A 39 12.90 -5.04 -9.94
C ALA A 39 11.56 -5.78 -10.13
N LEU A 40 11.46 -7.06 -9.76
CA LEU A 40 10.22 -7.83 -9.91
C LEU A 40 9.08 -7.30 -9.04
N ILE A 41 9.42 -6.68 -7.90
CA ILE A 41 8.47 -6.02 -7.00
C ILE A 41 8.46 -4.49 -7.15
N LYS A 42 9.08 -3.95 -8.21
CA LYS A 42 8.96 -2.53 -8.52
C LYS A 42 7.53 -2.26 -8.98
N CYS A 43 6.90 -1.27 -8.37
CA CYS A 43 5.56 -0.77 -8.68
C CYS A 43 5.48 0.73 -8.35
N ASN A 44 4.36 1.37 -8.70
CA ASN A 44 4.08 2.75 -8.35
C ASN A 44 2.68 2.86 -7.69
N PRO A 45 2.55 3.31 -6.42
CA PRO A 45 3.62 3.77 -5.53
C PRO A 45 4.69 2.72 -5.22
N ALA A 46 5.91 3.16 -4.93
CA ALA A 46 7.01 2.25 -4.61
C ALA A 46 6.83 1.62 -3.21
N ILE A 47 7.23 0.36 -3.07
CA ILE A 47 7.31 -0.32 -1.77
C ILE A 47 8.22 0.49 -0.83
N LYS A 48 7.73 0.72 0.38
CA LYS A 48 8.37 1.57 1.40
C LYS A 48 8.94 0.74 2.54
N THR A 49 9.24 1.38 3.66
CA THR A 49 9.88 0.71 4.79
C THR A 49 8.94 -0.28 5.47
N LYS A 50 9.52 -1.19 6.26
CA LYS A 50 8.76 -2.05 7.16
C LYS A 50 7.81 -1.28 8.10
N ALA A 51 8.20 -0.08 8.54
CA ALA A 51 7.38 0.76 9.40
C ALA A 51 6.12 1.26 8.65
N ASP A 52 6.26 1.65 7.39
CA ASP A 52 5.13 2.06 6.54
C ASP A 52 4.14 0.91 6.36
N ARG A 53 4.63 -0.31 6.09
CA ARG A 53 3.79 -1.51 5.98
C ARG A 53 2.98 -1.76 7.26
N VAL A 54 3.63 -1.63 8.43
CA VAL A 54 2.93 -1.74 9.73
C VAL A 54 1.88 -0.65 9.87
N GLY A 55 2.19 0.58 9.49
CA GLY A 55 1.25 1.70 9.49
C GLY A 55 0.02 1.47 8.61
N LEU A 56 0.20 0.92 7.40
CA LEU A 56 -0.90 0.57 6.49
C LEU A 56 -1.79 -0.53 7.06
N ARG A 57 -1.19 -1.58 7.63
CA ARG A 57 -1.92 -2.66 8.29
C ARG A 57 -2.74 -2.15 9.48
N GLN A 58 -2.16 -1.25 10.27
CA GLN A 58 -2.86 -0.60 11.38
C GLN A 58 -3.99 0.30 10.87
N ALA A 59 -3.78 1.03 9.78
CA ALA A 59 -4.81 1.88 9.19
C ALA A 59 -5.99 1.08 8.61
N LEU A 60 -5.74 -0.12 8.08
CA LEU A 60 -6.81 -1.07 7.73
C LEU A 60 -7.55 -1.56 8.97
N TYR A 61 -6.83 -1.97 10.01
CA TYR A 61 -7.43 -2.45 11.25
C TYR A 61 -8.32 -1.39 11.93
N ASP A 62 -7.88 -0.13 11.94
CA ASP A 62 -8.60 1.00 12.54
C ASP A 62 -9.67 1.61 11.61
N GLY A 63 -9.85 1.07 10.38
CA GLY A 63 -10.85 1.54 9.43
C GLY A 63 -10.54 2.87 8.74
N ARG A 64 -9.30 3.36 8.80
CA ARG A 64 -8.84 4.54 8.02
C ARG A 64 -8.62 4.20 6.54
N ILE A 65 -8.31 2.95 6.23
CA ILE A 65 -8.30 2.40 4.87
C ILE A 65 -9.49 1.46 4.78
N ALA A 66 -10.34 1.67 3.77
CA ALA A 66 -11.64 1.03 3.68
C ALA A 66 -11.61 -0.29 2.91
N VAL A 67 -10.70 -0.42 1.94
CA VAL A 67 -10.67 -1.54 1.00
C VAL A 67 -9.23 -1.97 0.68
N ILE A 68 -9.09 -3.22 0.24
CA ILE A 68 -7.84 -3.76 -0.29
C ILE A 68 -8.03 -3.98 -1.79
N GLY A 69 -7.12 -3.47 -2.61
CA GLY A 69 -7.07 -3.71 -4.05
C GLY A 69 -5.80 -4.43 -4.47
N SER A 70 -5.80 -4.97 -5.68
CA SER A 70 -4.66 -5.68 -6.24
C SER A 70 -3.73 -4.78 -7.06
N ASP A 71 -4.25 -3.68 -7.60
CA ASP A 71 -3.53 -2.76 -8.50
C ASP A 71 -2.76 -3.53 -9.60
N LEU A 72 -3.49 -4.39 -10.33
CA LEU A 72 -2.90 -5.30 -11.31
C LEU A 72 -2.39 -4.54 -12.53
N GLU A 73 -1.06 -4.49 -12.67
CA GLU A 73 -0.36 -3.93 -13.83
C GLU A 73 0.57 -5.00 -14.46
N PRO A 74 0.06 -5.83 -15.39
CA PRO A 74 0.84 -6.89 -16.00
C PRO A 74 1.88 -6.33 -16.98
N HIS A 75 3.12 -6.84 -16.91
CA HIS A 75 4.22 -6.49 -17.81
C HIS A 75 4.94 -7.71 -18.33
N GLN A 76 5.69 -7.56 -19.42
CA GLN A 76 6.59 -8.61 -19.88
C GLN A 76 7.81 -8.71 -18.95
N LEU A 77 8.43 -9.90 -18.89
CA LEU A 77 9.64 -10.09 -18.08
C LEU A 77 10.81 -9.19 -18.52
N SER A 78 10.86 -8.84 -19.81
CA SER A 78 11.82 -7.88 -20.36
C SER A 78 11.64 -6.48 -19.80
N ASP A 79 10.40 -6.08 -19.50
CA ASP A 79 10.08 -4.73 -19.01
C ASP A 79 10.44 -4.58 -17.52
N LYS A 80 10.58 -5.68 -16.78
CA LYS A 80 11.04 -5.69 -15.38
C LYS A 80 12.56 -5.65 -15.23
N GLN A 81 13.30 -5.34 -16.29
CA GLN A 81 14.77 -5.25 -16.27
C GLN A 81 15.26 -3.79 -16.09
N GLY A 82 16.52 -3.62 -15.68
CA GLY A 82 17.16 -2.31 -15.60
C GLY A 82 16.95 -1.52 -14.30
N GLY A 83 16.47 -2.19 -13.24
CA GLY A 83 16.38 -1.62 -11.89
C GLY A 83 15.37 -0.48 -11.77
N ALA A 84 15.48 0.30 -10.68
CA ALA A 84 14.46 1.29 -10.32
C ALA A 84 14.18 2.38 -11.38
N ALA A 85 15.18 2.72 -12.21
CA ALA A 85 15.06 3.80 -13.19
C ALA A 85 14.40 3.39 -14.52
N LYS A 86 14.35 2.09 -14.82
CA LYS A 86 13.91 1.58 -16.14
C LYS A 86 12.84 0.51 -16.07
N ALA A 87 12.83 -0.29 -15.00
CA ALA A 87 11.85 -1.35 -14.86
C ALA A 87 10.45 -0.74 -14.77
N ALA A 88 9.50 -1.38 -15.45
CA ALA A 88 8.07 -1.10 -15.32
C ALA A 88 7.60 -1.33 -13.88
#